data_AF-A0A1T5CP54-F1
#
_entry.id   AF-A0A1T5CP54-F1
#
_cell.length_a   1.000
_cell.length_b   1.000
_cell.length_c   1.000
_cell.angle_alpha   90.00
_cell.angle_beta   90.00
_cell.angle_gamma   90.00
#
_symmetry.space_group_name_H-M   'P 1'
#
loop_
_entity.id
_entity.type
_entity.pdbx_description
1 polymer ?
#
loop_
_entity_poly.entity_id
_entity_poly.type
_entity_poly.pdbx_seq_one_letter_code
_entity_poly.pdbx_strand_id
1 'polypeptide(L)' 'MNHEESGWVPALSVDTIDTTGAGDAFNGALAVGLCRGDSLRSSIDFATKVAAYVVTQMGAQPSIPDSLLK' A
#
# COMPACT_ATOMS: atom_id res chain seq x y z
N MET A 1 -6.29 25.29 2.37
CA MET A 1 -4.84 25.03 2.17
C MET A 1 -4.73 24.19 0.92
N ASN A 2 -4.12 24.74 -0.13
CA ASN A 2 -3.87 23.99 -1.36
C ASN A 2 -2.49 23.35 -1.21
N HIS A 3 -2.45 22.13 -0.69
CA HIS A 3 -1.24 21.31 -0.74
C HIS A 3 -1.33 20.46 -2.00
N GLU A 4 -0.96 21.03 -3.16
CA GLU A 4 -0.69 20.23 -4.35
C GLU A 4 0.65 19.50 -4.15
N GLU A 5 0.65 18.53 -3.24
CA GLU A 5 1.75 17.61 -3.06
C GLU A 5 1.61 16.52 -4.13
N SER A 6 2.60 16.44 -5.01
CA SER A 6 2.64 15.46 -6.09
C SER A 6 4.03 14.85 -6.18
N GLY A 7 4.10 13.62 -6.66
CA GLY A 7 5.35 12.90 -6.75
C GLY A 7 5.18 11.52 -7.37
N TRP A 8 6.30 10.83 -7.52
CA TRP A 8 6.35 9.48 -8.03
C TRP A 8 7.00 8.55 -7.01
N VAL A 9 6.37 7.40 -6.79
CA VAL A 9 6.88 6.32 -5.95
C VAL A 9 7.04 5.08 -6.83
N PRO A 10 8.24 4.49 -6.93
CA PRO A 10 8.43 3.27 -7.70
C PRO A 10 7.63 2.12 -7.09
N ALA A 11 7.08 1.27 -7.94
CA ALA A 11 6.56 -0.02 -7.50
C ALA A 11 7.70 -0.93 -7.02
N LEU A 12 7.39 -1.83 -6.08
CA LEU A 12 8.31 -2.87 -5.65
C LEU A 12 8.24 -4.04 -6.63
N SER A 13 9.40 -4.49 -7.10
CA SER A 13 9.50 -5.71 -7.90
C SER A 13 9.34 -6.93 -6.99
N VAL A 14 8.35 -7.76 -7.30
CA VAL A 14 7.98 -8.97 -6.56
C VAL A 14 7.56 -10.08 -7.52
N ASP A 15 7.61 -11.32 -7.07
CA ASP A 15 7.06 -12.47 -7.81
C ASP A 15 5.53 -12.49 -7.65
N THR A 16 4.83 -11.88 -8.61
CA THR A 16 3.36 -11.76 -8.61
C THR A 16 2.67 -13.11 -8.84
N ILE A 17 1.70 -13.42 -8.00
CA ILE A 17 0.83 -14.61 -8.10
C ILE A 17 -0.57 -14.23 -8.59
N ASP A 18 -1.22 -13.26 -7.95
CA ASP A 18 -2.58 -12.80 -8.27
C ASP A 18 -2.72 -11.32 -7.89
N THR A 19 -3.17 -10.48 -8.81
CA THR A 19 -3.30 -9.03 -8.58
C THR A 19 -4.62 -8.61 -7.94
N THR A 20 -5.54 -9.55 -7.75
CA THR A 20 -6.88 -9.28 -7.22
C THR A 20 -6.79 -8.64 -5.84
N GLY A 21 -7.51 -7.53 -5.63
CA GLY A 21 -7.55 -6.83 -4.34
C GLY A 21 -6.34 -5.94 -4.01
N ALA A 22 -5.29 -5.92 -4.85
CA ALA A 22 -4.10 -5.10 -4.58
C ALA A 22 -4.40 -3.58 -4.50
N GLY A 23 -5.32 -3.09 -5.32
CA GLY A 23 -5.76 -1.68 -5.29
C GLY A 23 -6.56 -1.33 -4.03
N ASP A 24 -7.42 -2.23 -3.58
CA ASP A 24 -8.17 -2.05 -2.33
C ASP A 24 -7.24 -2.05 -1.12
N ALA A 25 -6.26 -2.97 -1.11
CA ALA A 25 -5.24 -3.04 -0.08
C ALA A 25 -4.34 -1.79 -0.07
N PHE A 26 -3.95 -1.28 -1.25
CA PHE A 26 -3.22 -0.01 -1.37
C PHE A 26 -4.03 1.14 -0.76
N ASN A 27 -5.29 1.31 -1.15
CA ASN A 27 -6.13 2.40 -0.66
C ASN A 27 -6.39 2.30 0.84
N GLY A 28 -6.62 1.09 1.35
CA GLY A 28 -6.79 0.85 2.78
C GLY A 28 -5.54 1.22 3.57
N ALA A 29 -4.37 0.78 3.11
CA ALA A 29 -3.08 1.13 3.72
C ALA A 29 -2.77 2.63 3.64
N LEU A 30 -3.05 3.26 2.49
CA LEU A 30 -2.90 4.72 2.31
C LEU A 30 -3.79 5.48 3.31
N ALA A 31 -5.06 5.09 3.44
CA ALA A 31 -5.97 5.70 4.40
C ALA A 31 -5.46 5.54 5.85
N VAL A 32 -4.94 4.37 6.21
CA VAL A 32 -4.33 4.14 7.54
C VAL A 32 -3.14 5.08 7.79
N GLY A 33 -2.20 5.20 6.85
CA GLY A 33 -1.05 6.10 6.98
C GLY A 33 -1.48 7.56 7.16
N LEU A 34 -2.40 8.02 6.32
CA LEU A 34 -2.94 9.38 6.42
C LEU A 34 -3.67 9.63 7.75
N CYS A 35 -4.47 8.66 8.24
CA CYS A 35 -5.14 8.76 9.54
C CYS A 35 -4.17 8.74 10.73
N ARG A 36 -2.98 8.16 10.59
CA ARG A 36 -1.90 8.23 11.60
C ARG A 36 -1.20 9.60 11.63
N GLY A 37 -1.46 10.45 10.64
CA GLY A 37 -0.79 11.75 10.49
C GLY A 37 0.56 11.65 9.76
N ASP A 38 0.82 10.54 9.06
CA ASP A 38 2.01 10.39 8.24
C ASP A 38 1.96 11.35 7.04
N SER A 39 3.13 11.69 6.48
CA SER A 39 3.20 12.43 5.22
C SER A 39 2.58 11.63 4.06
N LEU A 40 2.13 12.32 3.01
CA LEU A 40 1.60 11.66 1.81
C LEU A 40 2.62 10.67 1.22
N ARG A 41 3.90 11.08 1.14
CA ARG A 41 4.98 10.23 0.65
C ARG A 41 5.15 8.96 1.49
N SER A 42 5.22 9.09 2.81
CA SER A 42 5.35 7.94 3.72
C SER A 42 4.15 7.00 3.64
N SER A 43 2.95 7.57 3.53
CA SER A 43 1.70 6.80 3.40
C SER A 43 1.65 6.03 2.08
N ILE A 44 2.11 6.61 0.98
CA ILE A 44 2.22 5.92 -0.32
C ILE A 44 3.31 4.84 -0.26
N ASP A 45 4.47 5.10 0.33
CA ASP A 45 5.53 4.08 0.48
C ASP A 45 5.03 2.87 1.31
N PHE A 46 4.23 3.11 2.35
CA PHE A 46 3.55 2.07 3.12
C PHE A 46 2.52 1.31 2.29
N ALA A 47 1.62 2.03 1.60
CA ALA A 47 0.59 1.44 0.75
C ALA A 47 1.18 0.58 -0.38
N THR A 48 2.28 1.03 -0.99
CA THR A 48 3.02 0.27 -2.02
C THR A 48 3.55 -1.04 -1.46
N LYS A 49 4.08 -1.07 -0.22
CA LYS A 49 4.56 -2.31 0.42
C LYS A 49 3.40 -3.28 0.68
N VAL A 50 2.27 -2.78 1.16
CA VAL A 50 1.09 -3.61 1.42
C VAL A 50 0.54 -4.20 0.12
N ALA A 51 0.40 -3.39 -0.92
CA ALA A 51 -0.05 -3.85 -2.24
C ALA A 51 0.92 -4.86 -2.86
N ALA A 52 2.23 -4.59 -2.76
CA ALA A 52 3.27 -5.50 -3.24
C ALA A 52 3.21 -6.86 -2.53
N TYR A 53 2.90 -6.90 -1.23
CA TYR A 53 2.66 -8.16 -0.54
C TYR A 53 1.39 -8.83 -1.05
N VAL A 54 0.27 -8.11 -1.18
CA VAL A 54 -1.00 -8.70 -1.63
C VAL A 54 -0.88 -9.37 -2.99
N VAL A 55 -0.15 -8.77 -3.94
CA VAL A 55 0.03 -9.39 -5.27
C VAL A 55 0.84 -10.70 -5.23
N THR A 56 1.56 -10.98 -4.15
CA THR A 56 2.29 -12.25 -3.94
C THR A 56 1.41 -13.34 -3.32
N GLN A 57 0.14 -13.07 -3.03
CA GLN A 57 -0.80 -13.99 -2.41
C GLN A 57 -1.91 -14.37 -3.38
N MET A 58 -2.60 -15.49 -3.12
CA MET A 58 -3.75 -15.91 -3.92
C MET A 58 -5.05 -15.29 -3.37
N GLY A 59 -5.89 -14.73 -4.25
CA GLY A 59 -7.18 -14.16 -3.89
C GLY A 59 -7.13 -12.71 -3.37
N ALA A 60 -8.31 -12.12 -3.20
CA ALA A 60 -8.47 -10.67 -3.00
C ALA A 60 -8.11 -10.13 -1.60
N GLN A 61 -8.21 -10.98 -0.55
CA GLN A 61 -8.15 -10.55 0.85
C GLN A 61 -7.25 -11.50 1.67
N PRO A 62 -5.95 -11.58 1.35
CA PRO A 62 -5.03 -12.38 2.15
C PRO A 62 -4.84 -11.77 3.53
N SER A 63 -4.49 -12.60 4.52
CA SER A 63 -4.07 -12.11 5.83
C SER A 63 -2.76 -11.32 5.69
N ILE A 64 -2.78 -10.05 6.11
CA ILE A 64 -1.61 -9.18 6.08
C ILE A 64 -0.85 -9.34 7.40
N PRO A 65 0.46 -9.65 7.39
CA PRO A 65 1.24 -9.77 8.61
C PRO A 65 1.30 -8.46 9.40
N ASP A 66 1.19 -8.53 10.73
CA ASP A 66 1.32 -7.35 11.61
C ASP A 66 2.64 -6.61 11.44
N SER A 67 3.72 -7.32 11.04
CA SER A 67 5.02 -6.71 10.75
C SER A 67 4.97 -5.76 9.56
N LEU A 68 3.99 -5.93 8.65
CA LEU A 68 3.80 -5.09 7.47
C LEU A 68 2.85 -3.93 7.74
N LEU A 69 2.06 -3.97 8.81
CA LEU A 69 1.06 -2.96 9.17
C LEU A 69 1.58 -1.91 10.18
N LYS A 70 2.84 -2.04 10.60
CA LYS A 70 3.49 -1.13 11.56
C LYS A 70 4.14 0.03 10.84
#